data_AF-A0A914YLF2-F1
#
_entry.id   AF-A0A914YLF2-F1
#
_cell.length_a   1.000
_cell.length_b   1.000
_cell.length_c   1.000
_cell.angle_alpha   90.00
_cell.angle_beta   90.00
_cell.angle_gamma   90.00
#
_symmetry.space_group_name_H-M   'P 1'
#
loop_
_entity.id
_entity.type
_entity.pdbx_description
1 polymer ?
#
loop_
_entity_poly.entity_id
_entity_poly.type
_entity_poly.pdbx_seq_one_letter_code
_entity_poly.pdbx_strand_id
1 'polypeptide(L)'
;MWAWNFGNSLFRQKFFTTLQVTNDNMTYKWIIDHINRNSKWETQNLSVDTNLNQNETGAARLSHKLVPGLGSHYFYYKNRIIYFQRTREREQSTSHDARGYPVSNKCESIILSTFCGSTKFWKQFLDDASTEYLEALDKGLRIFAHTSHMQWETSGKLKNKRPLETVILEDGMVEKVCNDIENFLSSADWYLKRGIPYRRGYLFYGPPGTGKSSFIAALASHFGYGIATLSLTSAYSALIRPGRADFQVQLGHCTPSMIKRMFQRFYENVSDELVDE
;
A
#
# COMPACT_ATOMS: atom_id res chain seq x y z
N MET A 1 30.10 -39.26 20.17
CA MET A 1 29.95 -37.92 19.53
C MET A 1 29.14 -37.98 18.23
N TRP A 2 29.39 -38.96 17.34
CA TRP A 2 28.65 -39.13 16.07
C TRP A 2 27.15 -39.45 16.24
N ALA A 3 26.81 -40.39 17.12
CA ALA A 3 25.42 -40.78 17.40
C ALA A 3 24.57 -39.65 18.04
N TRP A 4 25.20 -38.79 18.84
CA TRP A 4 24.55 -37.63 19.45
C TRP A 4 24.22 -36.55 18.41
N ASN A 5 25.15 -36.26 17.50
CA ASN A 5 24.93 -35.32 16.41
C ASN A 5 23.87 -35.81 15.43
N PHE A 6 23.86 -37.13 15.16
CA PHE A 6 22.85 -37.76 14.30
C PHE A 6 21.45 -37.75 14.95
N GLY A 7 21.35 -38.11 16.23
CA GLY A 7 20.10 -38.05 16.99
C GLY A 7 19.54 -36.63 17.11
N ASN A 8 20.40 -35.63 17.32
CA ASN A 8 20.01 -34.21 17.38
C ASN A 8 19.54 -33.69 16.01
N SER A 9 20.15 -34.14 14.91
CA SER A 9 19.72 -33.81 13.55
C SER A 9 18.33 -34.37 13.24
N LEU A 10 18.08 -35.64 13.57
CA LEU A 10 16.76 -36.28 13.39
C LEU A 10 15.68 -35.65 14.28
N PHE A 11 16.03 -35.26 15.52
CA PHE A 11 15.12 -34.54 16.40
C PHE A 11 14.74 -33.19 15.80
N ARG A 12 15.72 -32.43 15.29
CA ARG A 12 15.46 -31.16 14.61
C ARG A 12 14.59 -31.32 13.37
N GLN A 13 14.84 -32.34 12.54
CA GLN A 13 14.04 -32.60 11.35
C GLN A 13 12.60 -33.03 11.65
N LYS A 14 12.36 -33.74 12.77
CA LYS A 14 11.02 -34.21 13.14
C LYS A 14 10.19 -33.18 13.91
N PHE A 15 10.82 -32.34 14.73
CA PHE A 15 10.11 -31.45 15.64
C PHE A 15 10.20 -29.97 15.25
N PHE A 16 11.10 -29.57 14.36
CA PHE A 16 11.18 -28.19 13.89
C PHE A 16 10.75 -28.12 12.43
N THR A 17 9.93 -27.11 12.14
CA THR A 17 9.69 -26.71 10.76
C THR A 17 10.54 -25.49 10.47
N THR A 18 11.21 -25.51 9.31
CA THR A 18 12.09 -24.43 8.87
C THR A 18 11.54 -23.80 7.61
N LEU A 19 11.62 -22.47 7.52
CA LEU A 19 11.25 -21.67 6.36
C LEU A 19 12.48 -20.87 5.93
N GLN A 20 12.89 -21.05 4.67
CA GLN A 20 14.02 -20.34 4.07
C GLN A 20 13.51 -19.36 3.03
N VAL A 21 14.01 -18.12 3.09
CA VAL A 21 13.68 -17.06 2.12
C VAL A 21 14.97 -16.36 1.72
N THR A 22 15.14 -16.12 0.42
CA THR A 22 16.27 -15.37 -0.15
C THR A 22 15.88 -13.93 -0.44
N ASN A 23 16.87 -13.03 -0.52
CA ASN A 23 16.67 -11.61 -0.79
C ASN A 23 16.00 -11.31 -2.15
N ASP A 24 16.09 -12.23 -3.12
CA ASP A 24 15.43 -12.09 -4.42
C ASP A 24 13.90 -12.11 -4.31
N ASN A 25 13.37 -12.68 -3.22
CA ASN A 25 11.94 -12.74 -2.97
C ASN A 25 11.46 -11.50 -2.20
N MET A 26 10.37 -10.89 -2.66
CA MET A 26 9.71 -9.76 -1.99
C MET A 26 9.33 -10.08 -0.53
N THR A 27 9.02 -11.34 -0.22
CA THR A 27 8.73 -11.83 1.13
C THR A 27 9.86 -11.57 2.13
N TYR A 28 11.12 -11.49 1.67
CA TYR A 28 12.26 -11.13 2.53
C TYR A 28 12.04 -9.80 3.25
N LYS A 29 11.60 -8.78 2.50
CA LYS A 29 11.38 -7.43 3.04
C LYS A 29 10.23 -7.42 4.05
N TRP A 30 9.17 -8.20 3.79
CA TRP A 30 8.00 -8.32 4.66
C TRP A 30 8.39 -8.88 6.02
N ILE A 31 9.14 -9.99 6.02
CA ILE A 31 9.57 -10.67 7.25
C ILE A 31 10.48 -9.77 8.08
N ILE A 32 11.47 -9.12 7.46
CA ILE A 32 12.40 -8.24 8.17
C ILE A 32 11.66 -7.04 8.79
N ASP A 33 10.71 -6.46 8.06
CA ASP A 33 9.91 -5.35 8.57
C ASP A 33 9.01 -5.80 9.73
N HIS A 34 8.30 -6.91 9.58
CA HIS A 34 7.44 -7.49 10.61
C HIS A 34 8.21 -7.83 11.90
N ILE A 35 9.39 -8.46 11.78
CA ILE A 35 10.25 -8.74 12.94
C ILE A 35 10.70 -7.43 13.59
N ASN A 36 11.10 -6.44 12.83
CA ASN A 36 11.55 -5.16 13.40
C ASN A 36 10.44 -4.44 14.18
N ARG A 37 9.20 -4.44 13.68
CA ARG A 37 8.08 -3.79 14.39
C ARG A 37 7.70 -4.52 15.67
N ASN A 38 7.77 -5.85 15.66
CA ASN A 38 7.31 -6.70 16.76
C ASN A 38 8.40 -7.12 17.76
N SER A 39 9.68 -7.02 17.42
CA SER A 39 10.80 -7.55 18.23
C SER A 39 11.67 -6.46 18.87
N LYS A 40 11.08 -5.31 19.24
CA LYS A 40 11.79 -4.10 19.72
C LYS A 40 12.77 -4.31 20.90
N TRP A 41 12.72 -5.43 21.62
CA TRP A 41 13.55 -5.69 22.80
C TRP A 41 14.45 -6.93 22.68
N GLU A 42 14.41 -7.69 21.57
CA GLU A 42 14.92 -9.08 21.54
C GLU A 42 16.08 -9.32 20.54
N THR A 43 16.39 -8.36 19.68
CA THR A 43 17.46 -8.50 18.69
C THR A 43 18.81 -8.01 19.23
N GLN A 44 19.77 -8.93 19.43
CA GLN A 44 21.09 -8.61 19.98
C GLN A 44 22.06 -8.05 18.92
N ASN A 45 22.00 -8.54 17.68
CA ASN A 45 22.77 -8.00 16.56
C ASN A 45 21.91 -7.05 15.73
N LEU A 46 22.35 -5.80 15.57
CA LEU A 46 21.63 -4.80 14.78
C LEU A 46 22.44 -4.41 13.55
N SER A 47 21.75 -4.22 12.44
CA SER A 47 22.27 -3.59 11.22
C SER A 47 21.47 -2.31 10.99
N VAL A 48 22.12 -1.27 10.49
CA VAL A 48 21.48 0.02 10.24
C VAL A 48 21.16 0.13 8.76
N ASP A 49 19.87 0.30 8.46
CA ASP A 49 19.40 0.71 7.15
C ASP A 49 19.19 2.23 7.15
N THR A 50 19.96 2.96 6.36
CA THR A 50 19.93 4.43 6.32
C THR A 50 19.28 4.89 5.04
N ASN A 51 18.12 5.54 5.17
CA ASN A 51 17.44 6.16 4.05
C ASN A 51 17.76 7.65 4.04
N LEU A 52 18.35 8.13 2.94
CA LEU A 52 18.64 9.52 2.70
C LEU A 52 17.55 10.11 1.80
N ASN A 53 16.66 10.91 2.39
CA ASN A 53 15.68 11.67 1.62
C ASN A 53 16.20 13.09 1.43
N GLN A 54 16.62 13.43 0.21
CA GLN A 54 16.95 14.80 -0.18
C GLN A 54 15.70 15.48 -0.72
N ASN A 55 15.31 16.60 -0.11
CA ASN A 55 14.27 17.47 -0.67
C ASN A 55 14.83 18.32 -1.82
N GLU A 56 13.94 18.76 -2.70
CA GLU A 56 14.25 19.68 -3.83
C GLU A 56 14.92 20.99 -3.38
N THR A 57 14.70 21.42 -2.12
CA THR A 57 15.33 22.60 -1.52
C THR A 57 16.77 22.36 -1.02
N GLY A 58 17.32 21.16 -1.21
CA GLY A 58 18.63 20.76 -0.69
C GLY A 58 18.63 20.31 0.77
N ALA A 59 17.49 20.38 1.47
CA ALA A 59 17.37 19.87 2.83
C ALA A 59 17.41 18.33 2.84
N ALA A 60 18.46 17.76 3.41
CA ALA A 60 18.60 16.32 3.59
C ALA A 60 18.00 15.86 4.93
N ARG A 61 17.14 14.85 4.88
CA ARG A 61 16.64 14.15 6.08
C ARG A 61 17.12 12.71 6.05
N LEU A 62 17.94 12.36 7.03
CA LEU A 62 18.36 10.99 7.28
C LEU A 62 17.32 10.31 8.18
N SER A 63 16.87 9.12 7.78
CA SER A 63 16.16 8.21 8.67
C SER A 63 16.96 6.92 8.82
N HIS A 64 17.23 6.56 10.07
CA HIS A 64 17.92 5.31 10.41
C HIS A 64 16.88 4.31 10.88
N LYS A 65 16.81 3.16 10.21
CA LYS A 65 16.00 2.02 10.60
C LYS A 65 16.93 0.91 11.08
N LEU A 66 16.81 0.54 12.34
CA LEU A 66 17.53 -0.61 12.88
C LEU A 66 16.85 -1.88 12.39
N VAL A 67 17.60 -2.84 11.86
CA VAL A 67 17.09 -4.14 11.41
C VAL A 67 17.93 -5.26 12.03
N PRO A 68 17.39 -6.49 12.15
CA PRO A 68 18.19 -7.63 12.61
C PRO A 68 19.46 -7.80 11.77
N GLY A 69 20.61 -7.74 12.43
CA GLY A 69 21.93 -7.93 11.83
C GLY A 69 22.18 -9.39 11.46
N LEU A 70 23.31 -9.64 10.80
CA LEU A 70 23.76 -11.00 10.48
C LEU A 70 23.91 -11.85 11.75
N GLY A 71 23.58 -13.12 11.67
CA GLY A 71 23.64 -14.07 12.78
C GLY A 71 22.27 -14.56 13.22
N SER A 72 22.20 -15.02 14.47
CA SER A 72 21.05 -15.71 15.04
C SER A 72 20.32 -14.85 16.07
N HIS A 73 19.00 -14.90 16.04
CA HIS A 73 18.09 -14.15 16.91
C HIS A 73 16.91 -15.03 17.31
N TYR A 74 16.23 -14.66 18.38
CA TYR A 74 14.98 -15.28 18.79
C TYR A 74 13.92 -14.20 18.89
N PHE A 75 12.71 -14.52 18.48
CA PHE A 75 11.57 -13.64 18.64
C PHE A 75 10.30 -14.40 18.98
N TYR A 76 9.37 -13.76 19.67
CA TYR A 76 8.04 -14.33 19.93
C TYR A 76 7.03 -13.92 18.86
N TYR A 77 6.25 -14.89 18.40
CA TYR A 77 5.07 -14.67 17.56
C TYR A 77 3.93 -15.58 18.04
N LYS A 78 2.80 -14.98 18.43
CA LYS A 78 1.60 -15.67 18.94
C LYS A 78 1.93 -16.77 19.97
N ASN A 79 2.68 -16.41 21.01
CA ASN A 79 3.15 -17.29 22.10
C ASN A 79 4.07 -18.44 21.66
N ARG A 80 4.73 -18.33 20.51
CA ARG A 80 5.73 -19.30 20.06
C ARG A 80 7.06 -18.61 19.80
N ILE A 81 8.14 -19.27 20.20
CA ILE A 81 9.49 -18.82 19.90
C ILE A 81 9.80 -19.21 18.45
N ILE A 82 10.24 -18.23 17.68
CA ILE A 82 10.81 -18.42 16.37
C ILE A 82 12.30 -18.10 16.45
N TYR A 83 13.11 -19.06 16.05
CA TYR A 83 14.51 -18.87 15.79
C TYR A 83 14.67 -18.22 14.40
N PHE A 84 15.37 -17.11 14.35
CA PHE A 84 15.70 -16.37 13.13
C PHE A 84 17.19 -16.41 12.90
N GLN A 85 17.63 -16.78 11.71
CA GLN A 85 19.02 -16.71 11.33
C GLN A 85 19.15 -15.99 10.00
N ARG A 86 19.93 -14.91 9.98
CA ARG A 86 20.28 -14.17 8.75
C ARG A 86 21.71 -14.51 8.37
N THR A 87 21.87 -15.15 7.23
CA THR A 87 23.17 -15.52 6.67
C THR A 87 23.40 -14.83 5.35
N ARG A 88 24.66 -14.49 5.09
CA ARG A 88 25.11 -14.00 3.80
C ARG A 88 26.06 -15.02 3.21
N GLU A 89 25.77 -15.48 2.01
CA GLU A 89 26.70 -16.36 1.30
C GLU A 89 27.93 -15.55 0.89
N ARG A 90 29.12 -16.11 1.14
CA ARG A 90 30.38 -15.49 0.67
C ARG A 90 30.46 -15.68 -0.83
N GLU A 91 30.61 -14.57 -1.55
CA GLU A 91 30.79 -14.57 -3.01
C GLU A 91 31.98 -15.47 -3.40
N GLN A 92 31.74 -16.40 -4.34
CA GLN A 92 32.80 -17.07 -5.09
C GLN A 92 32.91 -16.54 -6.53
N SER A 93 32.04 -15.62 -6.97
CA SER A 93 32.03 -15.11 -8.34
C SER A 93 31.53 -13.67 -8.39
N THR A 94 32.43 -12.74 -8.72
CA THR A 94 32.10 -11.35 -9.03
C THR A 94 31.49 -11.27 -10.43
N SER A 95 30.17 -11.13 -10.52
CA SER A 95 29.54 -10.74 -11.79
C SER A 95 29.96 -9.31 -12.15
N HIS A 96 30.46 -9.10 -13.35
CA HIS A 96 30.78 -7.78 -13.88
C HIS A 96 29.58 -7.30 -14.73
N ASP A 97 29.17 -6.04 -14.60
CA ASP A 97 28.19 -5.42 -15.50
C ASP A 97 28.75 -5.40 -16.93
N ALA A 98 27.91 -5.13 -17.94
CA ALA A 98 28.33 -4.95 -19.34
C ALA A 98 29.41 -3.86 -19.53
N ARG A 99 29.62 -3.02 -18.51
CA ARG A 99 30.66 -1.96 -18.43
C ARG A 99 31.89 -2.35 -17.60
N GLY A 100 32.04 -3.61 -17.17
CA GLY A 100 33.21 -4.11 -16.44
C GLY A 100 33.26 -3.71 -14.96
N TYR A 101 32.21 -3.09 -14.41
CA TYR A 101 32.13 -2.79 -12.98
C TYR A 101 31.64 -4.01 -12.20
N PRO A 102 32.26 -4.36 -11.05
CA PRO A 102 31.81 -5.47 -10.23
C PRO A 102 30.42 -5.16 -9.65
N VAL A 103 29.44 -5.97 -10.03
CA VAL A 103 28.10 -5.97 -9.45
C VAL A 103 28.11 -6.97 -8.31
N SER A 104 28.14 -6.46 -7.07
CA SER A 104 27.98 -7.29 -5.88
C SER A 104 26.51 -7.62 -5.69
N ASN A 105 26.07 -8.76 -6.21
CA ASN A 105 24.79 -9.36 -5.84
C ASN A 105 24.97 -10.07 -4.50
N LYS A 106 24.73 -9.32 -3.42
CA LYS A 106 24.78 -9.87 -2.06
C LYS A 106 23.63 -10.83 -1.86
N CYS A 107 23.90 -12.12 -2.04
CA CYS A 107 22.94 -13.18 -1.74
C CYS A 107 22.82 -13.33 -0.22
N GLU A 108 21.69 -12.85 0.30
CA GLU A 108 21.32 -13.01 1.71
C GLU A 108 20.14 -13.97 1.80
N SER A 109 20.20 -14.84 2.80
CA SER A 109 19.16 -15.79 3.11
C SER A 109 18.78 -15.66 4.58
N ILE A 110 17.49 -15.78 4.84
CA ILE A 110 16.95 -15.89 6.18
C ILE A 110 16.36 -17.27 6.38
N ILE A 111 16.63 -17.83 7.56
CA ILE A 111 16.12 -19.11 8.00
C ILE A 111 15.30 -18.84 9.26
N LEU A 112 14.03 -19.21 9.20
CA LEU A 112 13.11 -19.16 10.32
C LEU A 112 12.84 -20.59 10.78
N SER A 113 12.91 -20.86 12.07
CA SER A 113 12.62 -22.19 12.62
C SER A 113 11.75 -22.09 13.85
N THR A 114 10.73 -22.93 13.96
CA THR A 114 9.86 -22.99 15.14
C THR A 114 9.59 -24.43 15.56
N PHE A 115 9.38 -24.63 16.86
CA PHE A 115 9.07 -25.95 17.43
C PHE A 115 7.62 -26.34 17.14
N CYS A 116 7.41 -27.58 16.69
CA CYS A 116 6.11 -28.13 16.27
C CYS A 116 5.36 -27.20 15.29
N GLY A 117 6.11 -26.56 14.38
CA GLY A 117 5.54 -25.72 13.33
C GLY A 117 4.62 -26.53 12.42
N SER A 118 3.53 -25.90 11.98
CA SER A 118 2.69 -26.45 10.91
C SER A 118 2.79 -25.53 9.69
N THR A 119 2.47 -26.05 8.51
CA THR A 119 2.38 -25.22 7.29
C THR A 119 1.35 -24.09 7.45
N LYS A 120 0.28 -24.32 8.22
CA LYS A 120 -0.74 -23.31 8.56
C LYS A 120 -0.16 -22.17 9.38
N PHE A 121 0.72 -22.47 10.34
CA PHE A 121 1.39 -21.44 11.14
C PHE A 121 2.24 -20.51 10.28
N TRP A 122 3.05 -21.06 9.37
CA TRP A 122 3.88 -20.23 8.49
C TRP A 122 3.06 -19.43 7.50
N LYS A 123 1.96 -19.98 6.96
CA LYS A 123 1.02 -19.21 6.14
C LYS A 123 0.48 -18.01 6.91
N GLN A 124 -0.04 -18.23 8.12
CA GLN A 124 -0.55 -17.16 8.97
C GLN A 124 0.52 -16.09 9.29
N PHE A 125 1.76 -16.51 9.57
CA PHE A 125 2.87 -15.59 9.79
C PHE A 125 3.18 -14.73 8.55
N LEU A 126 3.22 -15.35 7.37
CA LEU A 126 3.46 -14.66 6.11
C LEU A 126 2.30 -13.73 5.73
N ASP A 127 1.06 -14.14 5.98
CA ASP A 127 -0.14 -13.35 5.74
C ASP A 127 -0.12 -12.08 6.62
N ASP A 128 0.15 -12.21 7.92
CA ASP A 128 0.29 -11.08 8.85
C ASP A 128 1.43 -10.13 8.41
N ALA A 129 2.61 -10.69 8.08
CA ALA A 129 3.76 -9.90 7.64
C ALA A 129 3.51 -9.16 6.31
N SER A 130 2.81 -9.82 5.37
CA SER A 130 2.45 -9.21 4.10
C SER A 130 1.42 -8.10 4.27
N THR A 131 0.40 -8.31 5.11
CA THR A 131 -0.64 -7.32 5.40
C THR A 131 -0.03 -6.07 6.02
N GLU A 132 0.81 -6.24 7.04
CA GLU A 132 1.50 -5.14 7.72
C GLU A 132 2.44 -4.34 6.78
N TYR A 133 3.09 -5.05 5.85
CA TYR A 133 3.94 -4.41 4.85
C TYR A 133 3.12 -3.64 3.82
N LEU A 134 2.02 -4.21 3.34
CA LEU A 134 1.11 -3.56 2.40
C LEU A 134 0.45 -2.32 3.00
N GLU A 135 0.03 -2.37 4.26
CA GLU A 135 -0.48 -1.20 5.00
C GLU A 135 0.58 -0.10 5.09
N ALA A 136 1.83 -0.46 5.35
CA ALA A 136 2.90 0.54 5.38
C ALA A 136 3.32 1.04 4.01
N LEU A 137 3.06 0.30 2.93
CA LEU A 137 3.22 0.81 1.57
C LEU A 137 2.11 1.78 1.18
N ASP A 138 0.96 1.73 1.84
CA ASP A 138 -0.22 2.50 1.54
C ASP A 138 -0.14 3.98 1.96
N LYS A 139 0.97 4.65 1.60
CA LYS A 139 1.33 5.96 2.15
C LYS A 139 0.66 7.15 1.46
N GLY A 140 -0.03 6.96 0.33
CA GLY A 140 -0.68 8.09 -0.32
C GLY A 140 -1.23 7.86 -1.72
N LEU A 141 -1.97 8.87 -2.17
CA LEU A 141 -2.54 8.99 -3.51
C LEU A 141 -1.46 9.48 -4.49
N ARG A 142 -1.20 8.66 -5.52
CA ARG A 142 -0.34 9.05 -6.65
C ARG A 142 -1.15 9.81 -7.69
N ILE A 143 -0.64 10.97 -8.10
CA ILE A 143 -1.21 11.74 -9.20
C ILE A 143 -0.21 11.69 -10.35
N PHE A 144 -0.71 11.35 -11.54
CA PHE A 144 0.04 11.34 -12.79
C PHE A 144 -0.39 12.54 -13.63
N ALA A 145 0.56 13.25 -14.21
CA ALA A 145 0.29 14.31 -15.17
C ALA A 145 0.93 13.95 -16.51
N HIS A 146 0.27 14.37 -17.58
CA HIS A 146 0.78 14.19 -18.94
C HIS A 146 1.83 15.27 -19.23
N THR A 147 3.08 14.88 -19.46
CA THR A 147 4.15 15.81 -19.85
C THR A 147 4.13 16.07 -21.36
N SER A 148 4.86 17.10 -21.80
CA SER A 148 5.02 17.46 -23.22
C SER A 148 5.56 16.32 -24.09
N HIS A 149 6.23 15.33 -23.49
CA HIS A 149 6.82 14.18 -24.18
C HIS A 149 5.88 12.98 -24.37
N MET A 150 4.56 13.18 -24.23
CA MET A 150 3.55 12.11 -24.36
C MET A 150 3.76 10.94 -23.39
N GLN A 151 4.36 11.20 -22.23
CA GLN A 151 4.56 10.20 -21.18
C GLN A 151 3.79 10.59 -19.91
N TRP A 152 3.39 9.58 -19.14
CA TRP A 152 2.79 9.76 -17.83
C TRP A 152 3.89 9.80 -16.78
N GLU A 153 4.04 10.95 -16.13
CA GLU A 153 4.99 11.13 -15.05
C GLU A 153 4.26 11.36 -13.73
N THR A 154 4.88 10.94 -12.62
CA THR A 154 4.33 11.19 -11.29
C THR A 154 4.42 12.68 -10.99
N SER A 155 3.27 13.32 -10.81
CA SER A 155 3.15 14.75 -10.51
C SER A 155 3.44 15.00 -9.03
N GLY A 156 4.70 15.31 -8.72
CA GLY A 156 5.14 15.76 -7.40
C GLY A 156 5.06 14.67 -6.31
N LYS A 157 4.97 15.10 -5.05
CA LYS A 157 4.93 14.21 -3.89
C LYS A 157 3.58 13.48 -3.80
N LEU A 158 3.58 12.27 -3.23
CA LEU A 158 2.35 11.56 -2.88
C LEU A 158 1.47 12.46 -2.01
N LYS A 159 0.19 12.59 -2.37
CA LYS A 159 -0.79 13.29 -1.53
C LYS A 159 -1.31 12.33 -0.48
N ASN A 160 -1.65 12.83 0.70
CA ASN A 160 -2.33 12.01 1.71
C ASN A 160 -3.67 11.54 1.16
N LYS A 161 -4.03 10.28 1.46
CA LYS A 161 -5.35 9.76 1.15
C LYS A 161 -6.40 10.58 1.89
N ARG A 162 -7.42 11.03 1.16
CA ARG A 162 -8.53 11.79 1.74
C ARG A 162 -9.69 10.81 1.98
N PRO A 163 -10.09 10.57 3.25
CA PRO A 163 -11.23 9.69 3.52
C PRO A 163 -12.50 10.29 2.92
N LEU A 164 -13.37 9.41 2.39
CA LEU A 164 -14.60 9.78 1.67
C LEU A 164 -15.51 10.69 2.53
N GLU A 165 -15.58 10.40 3.83
CA GLU A 165 -16.35 11.15 4.84
C GLU A 165 -15.95 12.62 4.98
N THR A 166 -14.74 13.00 4.57
CA THR A 166 -14.30 14.41 4.61
C THR A 166 -14.89 15.26 3.49
N VAL A 167 -15.57 14.64 2.53
CA VAL A 167 -16.25 15.32 1.44
C VAL A 167 -17.74 15.21 1.69
N ILE A 168 -18.31 16.28 2.22
CA ILE A 168 -19.73 16.34 2.56
C ILE A 168 -20.49 16.79 1.32
N LEU A 169 -21.29 15.87 0.78
CA LEU A 169 -22.19 16.07 -0.37
C LEU A 169 -23.62 15.73 0.05
N GLU A 170 -24.59 16.02 -0.81
CA GLU A 170 -26.00 15.67 -0.59
C GLU A 170 -26.20 14.21 -0.18
N ASP A 171 -27.15 13.97 0.70
CA ASP A 171 -27.41 12.65 1.29
C ASP A 171 -27.76 11.61 0.21
N GLY A 172 -27.13 10.44 0.28
CA GLY A 172 -27.31 9.38 -0.72
C GLY A 172 -26.51 9.57 -2.02
N MET A 173 -25.89 10.73 -2.26
CA MET A 173 -25.11 10.95 -3.49
C MET A 173 -23.83 10.14 -3.50
N VAL A 174 -23.13 10.10 -2.36
CA VAL A 174 -21.86 9.38 -2.22
C VAL A 174 -22.08 7.88 -2.40
N GLU A 175 -23.11 7.34 -1.74
CA GLU A 175 -23.50 5.94 -1.78
C GLU A 175 -23.90 5.52 -3.20
N LYS A 176 -24.68 6.36 -3.91
CA LYS A 176 -25.06 6.10 -5.31
C LYS A 176 -23.84 5.94 -6.22
N VAL A 177 -22.85 6.83 -6.08
CA VAL A 177 -21.64 6.80 -6.91
C VAL A 177 -20.76 5.61 -6.54
N CYS A 178 -20.55 5.33 -5.25
CA CYS A 178 -19.77 4.18 -4.80
C CYS A 178 -20.39 2.86 -5.28
N ASN A 179 -21.71 2.69 -5.12
CA ASN A 179 -22.42 1.50 -5.57
C ASN A 179 -22.33 1.32 -7.09
N ASP A 180 -22.43 2.39 -7.88
CA ASP A 180 -22.27 2.29 -9.34
C ASP A 180 -20.85 1.84 -9.73
N ILE A 181 -19.82 2.36 -9.05
CA ILE A 181 -18.42 1.96 -9.27
C ILE A 181 -18.22 0.50 -8.89
N GLU A 182 -18.72 0.05 -7.74
CA GLU A 182 -18.62 -1.36 -7.31
C GLU A 182 -19.33 -2.33 -8.27
N ASN A 183 -20.51 -1.93 -8.76
CA ASN A 183 -21.24 -2.67 -9.79
C ASN A 183 -20.45 -2.72 -11.11
N PHE A 184 -19.82 -1.62 -11.51
CA PHE A 184 -18.96 -1.60 -12.68
C PHE A 184 -17.76 -2.55 -12.50
N LEU A 185 -17.05 -2.46 -11.37
CA LEU A 185 -15.87 -3.28 -11.07
C LEU A 185 -16.17 -4.78 -11.04
N SER A 186 -17.36 -5.17 -10.58
CA SER A 186 -17.80 -6.58 -10.52
C SER A 186 -18.37 -7.12 -11.83
N SER A 187 -18.64 -6.26 -12.83
CA SER A 187 -19.34 -6.64 -14.05
C SER A 187 -18.42 -6.92 -15.26
N ALA A 188 -17.12 -7.09 -15.07
CA ALA A 188 -16.15 -7.33 -16.14
C ALA A 188 -16.56 -8.47 -17.11
N ASP A 189 -17.05 -9.60 -16.58
CA ASP A 189 -17.52 -10.74 -17.38
C ASP A 189 -18.75 -10.40 -18.24
N TRP A 190 -19.63 -9.53 -17.75
CA TRP A 190 -20.84 -9.11 -18.48
C TRP A 190 -20.48 -8.29 -19.72
N TYR A 191 -19.49 -7.42 -19.61
CA TYR A 191 -18.95 -6.61 -20.72
C TYR A 191 -18.26 -7.49 -21.76
N LEU A 192 -17.39 -8.40 -21.30
CA LEU A 192 -16.64 -9.32 -22.16
C LEU A 192 -17.57 -10.21 -22.99
N LYS A 193 -18.58 -10.83 -22.36
CA LYS A 193 -19.56 -11.70 -23.03
C LYS A 193 -20.37 -10.99 -24.12
N ARG A 194 -20.54 -9.68 -24.01
CA ARG A 194 -21.31 -8.86 -24.96
C ARG A 194 -20.44 -8.14 -25.99
N GLY A 195 -19.11 -8.29 -25.92
CA GLY A 195 -18.18 -7.57 -26.80
C GLY A 195 -18.21 -6.05 -26.60
N ILE A 196 -18.68 -5.57 -25.44
CA ILE A 196 -18.74 -4.14 -25.12
C ILE A 196 -17.41 -3.75 -24.46
N PRO A 197 -16.74 -2.67 -24.89
CA PRO A 197 -15.53 -2.20 -24.23
C PRO A 197 -15.76 -1.96 -22.73
N TYR A 198 -14.91 -2.54 -21.89
CA TYR A 198 -14.98 -2.40 -20.43
C TYR A 198 -14.50 -1.01 -20.00
N ARG A 199 -15.41 -0.03 -20.09
CA ARG A 199 -15.19 1.37 -19.73
C ARG A 199 -16.45 1.97 -19.14
N ARG A 200 -16.28 2.92 -18.21
CA ARG A 200 -17.35 3.66 -17.55
C ARG A 200 -16.96 5.13 -17.43
N GLY A 201 -17.83 6.03 -17.86
CA GLY A 201 -17.59 7.47 -17.80
C GLY A 201 -18.47 8.18 -16.78
N TYR A 202 -17.87 8.98 -15.91
CA TYR A 202 -18.55 9.81 -14.91
C TYR A 202 -18.40 11.30 -15.26
N LEU A 203 -19.50 12.05 -15.23
CA LEU A 203 -19.52 13.49 -15.43
C LEU A 203 -19.94 14.21 -14.15
N PHE A 204 -18.99 14.87 -13.50
CA PHE A 204 -19.26 15.73 -12.34
C PHE A 204 -19.35 17.19 -12.79
N TYR A 205 -20.52 17.82 -12.64
CA TYR A 205 -20.75 19.20 -13.08
C TYR A 205 -21.42 20.05 -12.00
N GLY A 206 -21.26 21.38 -12.08
CA GLY A 206 -21.82 22.34 -11.12
C GLY A 206 -20.91 23.54 -10.87
N PRO A 207 -21.32 24.52 -10.03
CA PRO A 207 -20.58 25.75 -9.76
C PRO A 207 -19.12 25.54 -9.33
N PRO A 208 -18.19 26.47 -9.62
CA PRO A 208 -16.81 26.35 -9.12
C PRO A 208 -16.80 26.33 -7.58
N GLY A 209 -15.89 25.56 -6.99
CA GLY A 209 -15.77 25.45 -5.53
C GLY A 209 -16.69 24.41 -4.84
N THR A 210 -17.59 23.73 -5.55
CA THR A 210 -18.50 22.71 -4.96
C THR A 210 -17.85 21.36 -4.61
N GLY A 211 -16.52 21.29 -4.53
CA GLY A 211 -15.83 20.08 -4.08
C GLY A 211 -15.66 18.95 -5.12
N LYS A 212 -16.00 19.14 -6.39
CA LYS A 212 -15.85 18.13 -7.48
C LYS A 212 -14.48 17.42 -7.49
N SER A 213 -13.39 18.18 -7.61
CA SER A 213 -12.03 17.60 -7.67
C SER A 213 -11.63 16.95 -6.35
N SER A 214 -12.10 17.49 -5.22
CA SER A 214 -11.90 16.91 -3.89
C SER A 214 -12.62 15.57 -3.74
N PHE A 215 -13.83 15.45 -4.29
CA PHE A 215 -14.61 14.22 -4.31
C PHE A 215 -13.93 13.14 -5.14
N ILE A 216 -13.45 13.47 -6.34
CA ILE A 216 -12.69 12.55 -7.19
C ILE A 216 -11.42 12.06 -6.47
N ALA A 217 -10.71 12.95 -5.77
CA ALA A 217 -9.54 12.58 -4.97
C ALA A 217 -9.87 11.61 -3.83
N ALA A 218 -11.00 11.81 -3.17
CA ALA A 218 -11.48 10.93 -2.10
C ALA A 218 -11.95 9.57 -2.66
N LEU A 219 -12.68 9.55 -3.77
CA LEU A 219 -13.11 8.33 -4.46
C LEU A 219 -11.91 7.48 -4.90
N ALA A 220 -10.92 8.08 -5.56
CA ALA A 220 -9.72 7.37 -5.98
C ALA A 220 -8.96 6.80 -4.77
N SER A 221 -8.89 7.55 -3.67
CA SER A 221 -8.29 7.08 -2.42
C SER A 221 -9.05 5.90 -1.80
N HIS A 222 -10.38 5.93 -1.82
CA HIS A 222 -11.27 4.88 -1.30
C HIS A 222 -11.10 3.57 -2.06
N PHE A 223 -11.03 3.61 -3.38
CA PHE A 223 -10.86 2.42 -4.23
C PHE A 223 -9.39 2.03 -4.47
N GLY A 224 -8.41 2.75 -3.92
CA GLY A 224 -6.99 2.43 -4.05
C GLY A 224 -6.39 2.72 -5.44
N TYR A 225 -6.99 3.63 -6.21
CA TYR A 225 -6.51 4.01 -7.54
C TYR A 225 -5.68 5.30 -7.52
N GLY A 226 -4.71 5.39 -8.44
CA GLY A 226 -4.03 6.66 -8.77
C GLY A 226 -4.88 7.53 -9.69
N ILE A 227 -4.60 8.83 -9.73
CA ILE A 227 -5.33 9.78 -10.59
C ILE A 227 -4.44 10.23 -11.72
N ALA A 228 -4.87 10.05 -12.96
CA ALA A 228 -4.23 10.62 -14.13
C ALA A 228 -4.97 11.89 -14.56
N THR A 229 -4.33 13.06 -14.42
CA THR A 229 -4.95 14.34 -14.78
C THR A 229 -4.52 14.78 -16.17
N LEU A 230 -5.51 15.07 -17.02
CA LEU A 230 -5.32 15.61 -18.35
C LEU A 230 -6.10 16.93 -18.47
N SER A 231 -5.41 18.01 -18.83
CA SER A 231 -6.05 19.28 -19.15
C SER A 231 -6.35 19.31 -20.65
N LEU A 232 -7.63 19.43 -21.00
CA LEU A 232 -8.07 19.58 -22.38
C LEU A 232 -8.30 21.07 -22.65
N THR A 233 -7.51 21.66 -23.55
CA THR A 233 -7.60 23.08 -23.91
C THR A 233 -8.85 23.43 -24.73
N SER A 234 -9.65 22.44 -25.14
CA SER A 234 -10.90 22.63 -25.89
C SER A 234 -11.98 21.63 -25.45
N ALA A 235 -13.11 22.15 -24.96
CA ALA A 235 -14.26 21.35 -24.57
C ALA A 235 -15.13 21.07 -25.80
N TYR A 236 -15.03 19.86 -26.36
CA TYR A 236 -15.93 19.45 -27.43
C TYR A 236 -17.20 18.84 -26.83
N SER A 237 -18.37 19.38 -27.22
CA SER A 237 -19.71 18.82 -26.92
C SER A 237 -19.86 17.35 -27.32
N ALA A 238 -18.98 16.86 -28.22
CA ALA A 238 -18.82 15.46 -28.61
C ALA A 238 -18.44 14.51 -27.46
N LEU A 239 -17.96 15.01 -26.32
CA LEU A 239 -17.52 14.21 -25.18
C LEU A 239 -18.67 13.68 -24.31
N ILE A 240 -19.85 14.30 -24.35
CA ILE A 240 -21.00 13.96 -23.48
C ILE A 240 -21.95 12.94 -24.16
N ARG A 241 -21.54 12.33 -25.29
CA ARG A 241 -22.38 11.33 -25.96
C ARG A 241 -22.59 10.07 -25.08
N PRO A 242 -23.75 9.41 -25.16
CA PRO A 242 -24.00 8.13 -24.50
C PRO A 242 -22.91 7.11 -24.83
N GLY A 243 -22.40 6.38 -23.83
CA GLY A 243 -21.22 5.50 -23.95
C GLY A 243 -19.87 6.19 -23.68
N ARG A 244 -19.87 7.50 -23.36
CA ARG A 244 -18.72 8.28 -22.89
C ARG A 244 -18.94 8.97 -21.54
N ALA A 245 -20.17 9.40 -21.25
CA ALA A 245 -20.59 9.93 -19.96
C ALA A 245 -21.87 9.20 -19.52
N ASP A 246 -21.70 8.03 -18.93
CA ASP A 246 -22.80 7.10 -18.61
C ASP A 246 -23.50 7.46 -17.29
N PHE A 247 -22.78 8.12 -16.38
CA PHE A 247 -23.29 8.53 -15.08
C PHE A 247 -23.02 10.03 -14.86
N GLN A 248 -24.08 10.81 -14.65
CA GLN A 248 -24.01 12.25 -14.50
C GLN A 248 -24.35 12.64 -13.07
N VAL A 249 -23.49 13.45 -12.45
CA VAL A 249 -23.62 13.89 -11.06
C VAL A 249 -23.53 15.40 -11.01
N GLN A 250 -24.60 16.03 -10.53
CA GLN A 250 -24.66 17.45 -10.29
C GLN A 250 -24.22 17.76 -8.86
N LEU A 251 -23.17 18.56 -8.69
CA LEU A 251 -22.75 19.07 -7.39
C LEU A 251 -23.21 20.53 -7.27
N GLY A 252 -24.34 20.72 -6.58
CA GLY A 252 -24.96 22.02 -6.32
C GLY A 252 -24.37 22.79 -5.15
N HIS A 253 -25.10 23.81 -4.71
CA HIS A 253 -24.81 24.55 -3.49
C HIS A 253 -25.11 23.73 -2.23
N CYS A 254 -24.56 24.13 -1.09
CA CYS A 254 -24.78 23.43 0.17
C CYS A 254 -26.26 23.42 0.56
N THR A 255 -26.77 22.24 0.90
CA THR A 255 -28.08 22.08 1.55
C THR A 255 -27.94 22.33 3.06
N PRO A 256 -29.06 22.59 3.79
CA PRO A 256 -29.03 22.68 5.24
C PRO A 256 -28.42 21.43 5.91
N SER A 257 -28.71 20.22 5.39
CA SER A 257 -28.12 18.98 5.90
C SER A 257 -26.60 18.90 5.69
N MET A 258 -26.09 19.45 4.59
CA MET A 258 -24.65 19.56 4.36
C MET A 258 -24.00 20.56 5.33
N ILE A 259 -24.65 21.69 5.60
CA ILE A 259 -24.14 22.70 6.55
C ILE A 259 -24.06 22.09 7.96
N LYS A 260 -25.12 21.42 8.42
CA LYS A 260 -25.15 20.69 9.70
C LYS A 260 -24.00 19.69 9.83
N ARG A 261 -23.82 18.82 8.83
CA ARG A 261 -22.72 17.84 8.83
C ARG A 261 -21.34 18.48 8.76
N MET A 262 -21.20 19.58 8.01
CA MET A 262 -19.95 20.34 7.98
C MET A 262 -19.64 20.90 9.36
N PHE A 263 -20.61 21.53 10.01
CA PHE A 263 -20.45 22.10 11.34
C PHE A 263 -20.08 21.04 12.37
N GLN A 264 -20.83 19.93 12.45
CA GLN A 264 -20.52 18.81 13.35
C GLN A 264 -19.12 18.24 13.13
N ARG A 265 -18.65 18.17 11.88
CA ARG A 265 -17.31 17.66 11.57
C ARG A 265 -16.19 18.61 11.99
N PHE A 266 -16.43 19.93 11.97
CA PHE A 266 -15.43 20.90 12.42
C PHE A 266 -15.42 21.08 13.94
N TYR A 267 -16.56 20.85 14.60
CA TYR A 267 -16.74 21.05 16.03
C TYR A 267 -17.27 19.77 16.68
N GLU A 268 -16.38 18.83 16.99
CA GLU A 268 -16.67 17.46 17.48
C GLU A 268 -17.40 17.38 18.84
N ASN A 269 -17.79 18.50 19.47
CA ASN A 269 -18.38 18.56 20.82
C ASN A 269 -19.60 19.49 20.94
N VAL A 270 -20.26 19.86 19.84
CA VAL A 270 -21.45 20.72 19.91
C VAL A 270 -22.71 19.85 19.99
N SER A 271 -23.56 20.10 21.00
CA SER A 271 -24.85 19.43 21.16
C SER A 271 -25.75 19.70 19.95
N ASP A 272 -26.55 18.70 19.54
CA ASP A 272 -27.42 18.79 18.37
C ASP A 272 -28.39 19.99 18.43
N GLU A 273 -28.70 20.49 19.63
CA GLU A 273 -29.55 21.65 19.89
C GLU A 273 -29.01 22.97 19.30
N LEU A 274 -27.68 23.14 19.22
CA LEU A 274 -27.05 24.34 18.64
C LEU A 274 -26.91 24.27 17.11
N VAL A 275 -27.20 23.11 16.50
CA VAL A 275 -27.03 22.89 15.06
C VAL A 275 -28.37 23.00 14.31
N ASP A 276 -29.48 22.97 15.05
CA ASP A 276 -30.85 23.11 14.52
C ASP A 276 -31.43 24.52 14.66
N GLU A 277 -30.70 25.46 15.30
CA GLU A 277 -30.97 26.91 15.29
C GLU A 277 -30.35 27.62 14.06
#